data_AF-A0A6N9IV39-F1
#
_entry.id   AF-A0A6N9IV39-F1
#
_cell.length_a   1.000
_cell.length_b   1.000
_cell.length_c   1.000
_cell.angle_alpha   90.00
_cell.angle_beta   90.00
_cell.angle_gamma   90.00
#
_symmetry.space_group_name_H-M   'P 1'
#
loop_
_entity.id
_entity.type
_entity.pdbx_description
1 polymer ?
#
loop_
_entity_poly.entity_id
_entity_poly.type
_entity_poly.pdbx_seq_one_letter_code
_entity_poly.pdbx_strand_id
1 'polypeptide(L)'
;MKIDFIVIGFIAAASGLFALYSTFGFIGAGAGLAVMVVYALLLKVKPRKVEEKSFFKNVRFKLPVIAILAGVIWILAGKFNFPIWWQIEFVTFAFVGFFYFTLLDWKTLSTEKSNFDWVKRLLATYALASGIFIGVTAQLPQFDPEFELAKLNKPPIKLTGLAGPEVIAAGREVFENNKCFNCHKVFWEGNSDRGPNLGTKQIGLYSEDYIKEQILEPRKIQAPGFDDPKSYKAMPTYYGDDIDDDEMTALVAYLKTMRDPTHMPVEGKFGDQWTWWDDKDVIAEGQQVFEGLHPATDGLNCAVCHGKDGIPMMTGALDFRNENNSDTNKIEGDHTDKPLKDWPDDLWYRRVTRGVPNTPMAPWGMIFNHLYLWKAEAYARTFHDPLEKRTAKRPVPPIPTKEEIESWKTNELFLDPLL
;
A
#
# COMPACT_ATOMS: atom_id res chain seq x y z
N MET A 1 18.43 47.55 33.33
CA MET A 1 19.01 46.53 32.41
C MET A 1 19.88 47.25 31.40
N LYS A 2 21.11 46.76 31.14
CA LYS A 2 21.99 47.36 30.12
C LYS A 2 21.34 47.20 28.74
N ILE A 3 21.33 48.26 27.93
CA ILE A 3 20.70 48.31 26.59
C ILE A 3 21.14 47.13 25.72
N ASP A 4 22.39 46.69 25.85
CA ASP A 4 22.97 45.56 25.13
C ASP A 4 22.21 44.25 25.33
N PHE A 5 21.70 43.97 26.53
CA PHE A 5 20.92 42.75 26.81
C PHE A 5 19.55 42.77 26.11
N ILE A 6 18.95 43.94 25.95
CA ILE A 6 17.66 44.10 25.27
C ILE A 6 17.84 43.90 23.77
N VAL A 7 18.90 44.50 23.21
CA VAL A 7 19.22 44.38 21.77
C VAL A 7 19.58 42.93 21.41
N ILE A 8 20.44 42.27 22.19
CA ILE A 8 20.80 40.86 21.98
C ILE A 8 19.57 39.95 22.08
N GLY A 9 18.71 40.18 23.09
CA GLY A 9 17.47 39.42 23.25
C GLY A 9 16.51 39.57 22.07
N PHE A 10 16.36 40.79 21.53
CA PHE A 10 15.52 41.04 20.37
C PHE A 10 16.08 40.37 19.10
N ILE A 11 17.39 40.45 18.86
CA ILE A 11 18.04 39.81 17.72
C ILE A 11 17.89 38.28 17.79
N ALA A 12 18.08 37.68 18.96
CA ALA A 12 17.91 36.24 19.16
C ALA A 12 16.45 35.80 18.91
N ALA A 13 15.48 36.56 19.43
CA ALA A 13 14.07 36.33 19.21
C ALA A 13 13.67 36.43 17.73
N ALA A 14 14.08 37.50 17.06
CA ALA A 14 13.79 37.72 15.65
C ALA A 14 14.45 36.66 14.75
N SER A 15 15.70 36.28 15.05
CA SER A 15 16.42 35.20 14.34
C SER A 15 15.72 33.85 14.51
N GLY A 16 15.24 33.53 15.71
CA GLY A 16 14.49 32.30 15.98
C GLY A 16 13.15 32.26 15.23
N LEU A 17 12.40 33.36 15.24
CA LEU A 17 11.14 33.48 14.48
C LEU A 17 11.36 33.40 12.97
N PHE A 18 12.45 34.02 12.46
CA PHE A 18 12.83 33.92 11.07
C PHE A 18 13.18 32.48 10.68
N ALA A 19 13.99 31.77 11.47
CA ALA A 19 14.32 30.37 11.21
C ALA A 19 13.07 29.46 11.18
N LEU A 20 12.13 29.68 12.09
CA LEU A 20 10.85 28.96 12.10
C LEU A 20 9.99 29.31 10.88
N TYR A 21 9.96 30.58 10.47
CA TYR A 21 9.28 31.00 9.25
C TYR A 21 9.89 30.36 7.99
N SER A 22 11.21 30.38 7.86
CA SER A 22 11.90 29.81 6.71
C SER A 22 11.71 28.30 6.58
N THR A 23 11.55 27.59 7.71
CA THR A 23 11.42 26.13 7.72
C THR A 23 9.97 25.66 7.64
N PHE A 24 9.04 26.35 8.31
CA PHE A 24 7.66 25.89 8.51
C PHE A 24 6.59 26.96 8.16
N GLY A 25 6.99 28.04 7.48
CA GLY A 25 6.11 29.13 7.06
C GLY A 25 5.46 29.87 8.23
N PHE A 26 4.31 30.49 7.96
CA PHE A 26 3.56 31.27 8.96
C PHE A 26 3.12 30.44 10.16
N ILE A 27 2.90 29.13 9.99
CA ILE A 27 2.52 28.22 11.08
C ILE A 27 3.68 28.11 12.09
N GLY A 28 4.90 27.88 11.60
CA GLY A 28 6.09 27.81 12.45
C GLY A 28 6.37 29.11 13.19
N ALA A 29 6.34 30.23 12.47
CA ALA A 29 6.53 31.55 13.07
C ALA A 29 5.46 31.86 14.13
N GLY A 30 4.20 31.54 13.85
CA GLY A 30 3.08 31.71 14.77
C GLY A 30 3.21 30.85 16.03
N ALA A 31 3.60 29.58 15.88
CA ALA A 31 3.85 28.69 17.01
C ALA A 31 5.03 29.19 17.88
N GLY A 32 6.12 29.63 17.25
CA GLY A 32 7.25 30.23 17.96
C GLY A 32 6.86 31.47 18.76
N LEU A 33 6.09 32.38 18.15
CA LEU A 33 5.58 33.58 18.82
C LEU A 33 4.68 33.21 20.00
N ALA A 34 3.78 32.23 19.83
CA ALA A 34 2.90 31.76 20.89
C ALA A 34 3.69 31.23 22.09
N VAL A 35 4.74 30.42 21.87
CA VAL A 35 5.63 29.95 22.94
C VAL A 35 6.30 31.11 23.66
N MET A 36 6.82 32.10 22.93
CA MET A 36 7.45 33.28 23.52
C MET A 36 6.48 34.09 24.40
N VAL A 37 5.26 34.31 23.92
CA VAL A 37 4.21 35.03 24.66
C VAL A 37 3.81 34.24 25.91
N VAL A 38 3.57 32.94 25.78
CA VAL A 38 3.24 32.06 26.92
C VAL A 38 4.36 32.11 27.96
N TYR A 39 5.62 32.01 27.55
CA TYR A 39 6.75 32.09 28.47
C TYR A 39 6.84 33.46 29.17
N ALA A 40 6.64 34.56 28.43
CA ALA A 40 6.60 35.90 29.00
C ALA A 40 5.45 36.09 30.00
N LEU A 41 4.29 35.48 29.75
CA LEU A 41 3.17 35.47 30.69
C LEU A 41 3.49 34.64 31.94
N LEU A 42 4.09 33.45 31.77
CA LEU A 42 4.49 32.59 32.88
C LEU A 42 5.53 33.26 33.79
N LEU A 43 6.48 34.02 33.23
CA LEU A 43 7.46 34.79 34.01
C LEU A 43 6.84 35.91 34.85
N LYS A 44 5.65 36.40 34.49
CA LYS A 44 4.91 37.42 35.27
C LYS A 44 4.12 36.80 36.43
N VAL A 45 3.93 35.48 36.46
CA VAL A 45 3.28 34.78 37.56
C VAL A 45 4.21 34.83 38.77
N LYS A 46 3.72 35.40 39.89
CA LYS A 46 4.52 35.49 41.12
C LYS A 46 4.99 34.09 41.53
N PRO A 47 6.31 33.84 41.69
CA PRO A 47 6.80 32.54 42.10
C PRO A 47 6.26 32.22 43.48
N ARG A 48 5.56 31.09 43.60
CA ARG A 48 5.16 30.53 44.90
C ARG A 48 6.43 30.01 45.57
N LYS A 49 6.53 30.08 46.90
CA LYS A 49 7.64 29.45 47.63
C LYS A 49 7.72 27.97 47.23
N VAL A 50 8.91 27.51 46.85
CA VAL A 50 9.15 26.12 46.47
C VAL A 50 8.93 25.26 47.71
N GLU A 51 7.82 24.52 47.74
CA GLU A 51 7.56 23.52 48.78
C GLU A 51 8.09 22.17 48.30
N GLU A 52 9.04 21.59 49.04
CA GLU A 52 9.49 20.22 48.76
C GLU A 52 8.33 19.23 48.90
N LYS A 53 8.03 18.51 47.82
CA LYS A 53 6.98 17.49 47.80
C LYS A 53 7.61 16.10 47.91
N SER A 54 6.92 15.17 48.57
CA SER A 54 7.30 13.76 48.48
C SER A 54 7.06 13.22 47.07
N PHE A 55 7.80 12.19 46.67
CA PHE A 55 7.63 11.53 45.37
C PHE A 55 6.16 11.20 45.07
N PHE A 56 5.47 10.57 46.03
CA PHE A 56 4.07 10.19 45.87
C PHE A 56 3.14 11.40 45.69
N LYS A 57 3.34 12.49 46.46
CA LYS A 57 2.57 13.72 46.32
C LYS A 57 2.83 14.40 44.97
N ASN A 58 4.03 14.23 44.41
CA ASN A 58 4.41 14.80 43.13
C ASN A 58 3.81 14.01 41.95
N VAL A 59 3.96 12.68 41.98
CA VAL A 59 3.46 11.77 40.93
C VAL A 59 1.94 11.79 40.84
N ARG A 60 1.22 11.74 41.97
CA ARG A 60 -0.26 11.63 41.97
C ARG A 60 -0.98 12.73 41.20
N PHE A 61 -0.40 13.92 41.12
CA PHE A 61 -1.01 15.06 40.43
C PHE A 61 -0.54 15.18 38.98
N LYS A 62 0.71 14.81 38.68
CA LYS A 62 1.29 14.93 37.34
C LYS A 62 0.90 13.78 36.42
N LEU A 63 0.78 12.57 36.96
CA LEU A 63 0.49 11.37 36.16
C LEU A 63 -0.86 11.47 35.43
N PRO A 64 -1.98 11.91 36.07
CA PRO A 64 -3.25 12.05 35.35
C PRO A 64 -3.19 13.10 34.24
N VAL A 65 -2.52 14.23 34.47
CA VAL A 65 -2.36 15.30 33.47
C VAL A 65 -1.59 14.79 32.26
N ILE A 66 -0.49 14.06 32.49
CA ILE A 66 0.33 13.51 31.42
C ILE A 66 -0.39 12.37 30.69
N ALA A 67 -1.18 11.55 31.40
CA ALA A 67 -2.00 10.52 30.77
C ALA A 67 -3.05 11.12 29.83
N ILE A 68 -3.71 12.21 30.25
CA ILE A 68 -4.66 12.94 29.40
C ILE A 68 -3.92 13.54 28.20
N LEU A 69 -2.79 14.20 28.41
CA LEU A 69 -1.99 14.79 27.33
C LEU A 69 -1.52 13.73 26.33
N ALA A 70 -1.04 12.59 26.81
CA ALA A 70 -0.62 11.45 25.99
C ALA A 70 -1.79 10.92 25.15
N GLY A 71 -2.98 10.76 25.74
CA GLY A 71 -4.18 10.36 25.01
C GLY A 71 -4.57 11.36 23.91
N VAL A 72 -4.49 12.66 24.19
CA VAL A 72 -4.73 13.72 23.18
C VAL A 72 -3.70 13.66 22.05
N ILE A 73 -2.41 13.52 22.39
CA ILE A 73 -1.32 13.40 21.40
C ILE A 73 -1.55 12.19 20.50
N TRP A 74 -1.89 11.03 21.08
CA TRP A 74 -2.15 9.80 20.34
C TRP A 74 -3.31 9.98 19.35
N ILE A 75 -4.45 10.49 19.80
CA ILE A 75 -5.64 10.69 18.97
C ILE A 75 -5.35 11.69 17.84
N LEU A 76 -4.66 12.80 18.14
CA LEU A 76 -4.31 13.79 17.13
C LEU A 76 -3.34 13.21 16.10
N ALA A 77 -2.27 12.53 16.53
CA ALA A 77 -1.29 11.93 15.63
C ALA A 77 -1.93 10.88 14.71
N GLY A 78 -2.86 10.07 15.23
CA GLY A 78 -3.68 9.16 14.44
C GLY A 78 -4.56 9.90 13.41
N LYS A 79 -5.22 10.99 13.79
CA LYS A 79 -6.04 11.81 12.88
C LYS A 79 -5.22 12.44 11.75
N PHE A 80 -3.94 12.73 11.98
CA PHE A 80 -3.00 13.22 10.97
C PHE A 80 -2.32 12.10 10.16
N ASN A 81 -2.74 10.84 10.33
CA ASN A 81 -2.22 9.66 9.62
C ASN A 81 -0.71 9.41 9.82
N PHE A 82 -0.17 9.74 11.00
CA PHE A 82 1.21 9.34 11.33
C PHE A 82 1.29 7.81 11.52
N PRO A 83 2.37 7.15 11.06
CA PRO A 83 2.60 5.73 11.35
C PRO A 83 2.65 5.44 12.86
N ILE A 84 2.25 4.24 13.27
CA ILE A 84 2.12 3.85 14.69
C ILE A 84 3.41 4.12 15.49
N TRP A 85 4.58 3.83 14.92
CA TRP A 85 5.87 4.07 15.59
C TRP A 85 6.11 5.53 15.95
N TRP A 86 5.72 6.46 15.08
CA TRP A 86 5.80 7.90 15.37
C TRP A 86 4.80 8.32 16.44
N GLN A 87 3.59 7.74 16.46
CA GLN A 87 2.61 8.01 17.51
C GLN A 87 3.12 7.56 18.89
N ILE A 88 3.77 6.39 18.95
CA ILE A 88 4.42 5.88 20.16
C ILE A 88 5.51 6.85 20.61
N GLU A 89 6.39 7.28 19.71
CA GLU A 89 7.47 8.21 20.02
C GLU A 89 6.95 9.54 20.59
N PHE A 90 5.92 10.14 19.98
CA PHE A 90 5.32 11.38 20.48
C PHE A 90 4.75 11.23 21.90
N VAL A 91 4.09 10.11 22.17
CA VAL A 91 3.60 9.79 23.52
C VAL A 91 4.76 9.59 24.50
N THR A 92 5.80 8.85 24.10
CA THR A 92 7.00 8.65 24.93
C THR A 92 7.66 9.98 25.30
N PHE A 93 7.73 10.95 24.39
CA PHE A 93 8.24 12.29 24.68
C PHE A 93 7.44 13.02 25.76
N ALA A 94 6.11 12.87 25.80
CA ALA A 94 5.29 13.42 26.88
C ALA A 94 5.66 12.82 28.25
N PHE A 95 5.95 11.51 28.29
CA PHE A 95 6.43 10.85 29.51
C PHE A 95 7.86 11.23 29.89
N VAL A 96 8.75 11.55 28.95
CA VAL A 96 10.06 12.15 29.26
C VAL A 96 9.87 13.46 30.02
N GLY A 97 8.94 14.31 29.58
CA GLY A 97 8.55 15.53 30.29
C GLY A 97 8.04 15.25 31.72
N PHE A 98 7.20 14.22 31.89
CA PHE A 98 6.75 13.78 33.22
C PHE A 98 7.91 13.46 34.16
N PHE A 99 8.88 12.67 33.70
CA PHE A 99 10.06 12.33 34.50
C PHE A 99 10.88 13.58 34.83
N TYR A 100 11.12 14.45 33.85
CA TYR A 100 11.86 15.69 34.02
C TYR A 100 11.22 16.60 35.08
N PHE A 101 9.93 16.91 34.96
CA PHE A 101 9.22 17.76 35.93
C PHE A 101 9.02 17.08 37.28
N THR A 102 8.97 15.76 37.34
CA THR A 102 8.94 15.03 38.62
C THR A 102 10.29 15.12 39.33
N LEU A 103 11.38 15.08 38.58
CA LEU A 103 12.75 15.22 39.09
C LEU A 103 13.03 16.65 39.58
N LEU A 104 12.55 17.68 38.86
CA LEU A 104 12.70 19.09 39.28
C LEU A 104 11.97 19.44 40.58
N ASP A 105 10.81 18.82 40.83
CA ASP A 105 10.02 19.01 42.06
C ASP A 105 10.43 18.03 43.19
N TRP A 106 11.46 17.22 42.97
CA TRP A 106 11.97 16.31 43.97
C TRP A 106 12.66 17.08 45.10
N LYS A 107 12.78 16.45 46.27
CA LYS A 107 13.61 16.99 47.37
C LYS A 107 15.00 17.35 46.86
N THR A 108 15.53 18.46 47.37
CA THR A 108 16.89 18.88 47.08
C THR A 108 17.84 17.74 47.42
N LEU A 109 18.67 17.32 46.47
CA LEU A 109 19.66 16.28 46.74
C LEU A 109 20.65 16.79 47.79
N SER A 110 21.00 15.93 48.75
CA SER A 110 22.02 16.27 49.74
C SER A 110 23.34 16.59 49.04
N THR A 111 24.04 17.62 49.53
CA THR A 111 25.40 17.92 49.07
C THR A 111 26.30 16.71 49.29
N GLU A 112 27.19 16.48 48.34
CA GLU A 112 28.12 15.38 48.40
C GLU A 112 29.06 15.54 49.61
N LYS A 113 29.33 14.43 50.29
CA LYS A 113 30.17 14.43 51.49
C LYS A 113 31.65 14.28 51.15
N SER A 114 31.96 13.71 49.99
CA SER A 114 33.33 13.46 49.51
C SER A 114 33.55 14.01 48.10
N ASN A 115 34.76 14.50 47.84
CA ASN A 115 35.22 14.93 46.52
C ASN A 115 35.26 13.80 45.48
N PHE A 116 34.99 12.55 45.87
CA PHE A 116 34.95 11.39 44.97
C PHE A 116 33.52 10.87 44.70
N ASP A 117 32.51 11.42 45.36
CA ASP A 117 31.12 10.98 45.20
C ASP A 117 30.53 11.40 43.83
N TRP A 118 30.87 12.59 43.32
CA TRP A 118 30.47 13.01 41.97
C TRP A 118 31.06 12.11 40.90
N VAL A 119 32.31 11.64 41.06
CA VAL A 119 32.98 10.74 40.11
C VAL A 119 32.22 9.42 40.01
N LYS A 120 31.90 8.82 41.17
CA LYS A 120 31.09 7.60 41.24
C LYS A 120 29.72 7.80 40.59
N ARG A 121 29.03 8.91 40.88
CA ARG A 121 27.71 9.19 40.31
C ARG A 121 27.79 9.38 38.80
N LEU A 122 28.78 10.11 38.31
CA LEU A 122 29.00 10.32 36.88
C LEU A 122 29.24 8.99 36.17
N LEU A 123 30.20 8.19 36.64
CA LEU A 123 30.53 6.90 36.06
C LEU A 123 29.33 5.95 36.10
N ALA A 124 28.61 5.87 37.22
CA ALA A 124 27.43 5.00 37.34
C ALA A 124 26.29 5.43 36.42
N THR A 125 26.01 6.74 36.30
CA THR A 125 24.97 7.25 35.40
C THR A 125 25.30 6.95 33.95
N TYR A 126 26.53 7.23 33.52
CA TYR A 126 26.93 6.98 32.13
C TYR A 126 27.08 5.48 31.84
N ALA A 127 27.59 4.67 32.76
CA ALA A 127 27.67 3.22 32.59
C ALA A 127 26.28 2.59 32.51
N LEU A 128 25.33 3.00 33.36
CA LEU A 128 23.95 2.52 33.33
C LEU A 128 23.25 2.94 32.03
N ALA A 129 23.31 4.23 31.68
CA ALA A 129 22.69 4.72 30.45
C ALA A 129 23.30 4.02 29.21
N SER A 130 24.63 3.91 29.14
CA SER A 130 25.32 3.22 28.05
C SER A 130 24.94 1.75 27.99
N GLY A 131 24.85 1.06 29.13
CA GLY A 131 24.43 -0.34 29.20
C GLY A 131 22.99 -0.54 28.71
N ILE A 132 22.07 0.37 29.08
CA ILE A 132 20.69 0.35 28.57
C ILE A 132 20.67 0.60 27.06
N PHE A 133 21.37 1.63 26.58
CA PHE A 133 21.41 1.94 25.15
C PHE A 133 21.99 0.79 24.34
N ILE A 134 23.16 0.26 24.73
CA ILE A 134 23.80 -0.89 24.08
C ILE A 134 22.87 -2.10 24.12
N GLY A 135 22.26 -2.39 25.27
CA GLY A 135 21.37 -3.53 25.41
C GLY A 135 20.12 -3.42 24.53
N VAL A 136 19.49 -2.24 24.48
CA VAL A 136 18.31 -2.00 23.63
C VAL A 136 18.69 -2.01 22.16
N THR A 137 19.77 -1.33 21.76
CA THR A 137 20.18 -1.29 20.35
C THR A 137 20.66 -2.64 19.86
N ALA A 138 21.31 -3.46 20.68
CA ALA A 138 21.70 -4.83 20.32
C ALA A 138 20.52 -5.75 20.00
N GLN A 139 19.30 -5.42 20.46
CA GLN A 139 18.07 -6.15 20.13
C GLN A 139 17.37 -5.62 18.87
N LEU A 140 17.77 -4.45 18.37
CA LEU A 140 17.27 -3.93 17.10
C LEU A 140 17.98 -4.63 15.94
N PRO A 141 17.34 -4.75 14.76
CA PRO A 141 17.99 -5.26 13.55
C PRO A 141 19.27 -4.45 13.29
N GLN A 142 20.42 -5.09 13.48
CA GLN A 142 21.72 -4.47 13.23
C GLN A 142 22.11 -4.67 11.78
N PHE A 143 22.82 -3.69 11.23
CA PHE A 143 23.51 -3.86 9.96
C PHE A 143 24.54 -4.98 10.14
N ASP A 144 24.35 -6.08 9.42
CA ASP A 144 25.30 -7.19 9.36
C ASP A 144 26.13 -7.02 8.07
N PRO A 145 27.40 -6.59 8.18
CA PRO A 145 28.23 -6.38 7.01
C PRO A 145 28.40 -7.64 6.17
N GLU A 146 28.43 -8.83 6.78
CA GLU A 146 28.56 -10.10 6.06
C GLU A 146 27.29 -10.43 5.30
N PHE A 147 26.11 -10.20 5.90
CA PHE A 147 24.83 -10.37 5.22
C PHE A 147 24.66 -9.40 4.04
N GLU A 148 25.05 -8.14 4.20
CA GLU A 148 24.98 -7.15 3.12
C GLU A 148 26.04 -7.42 2.03
N LEU A 149 27.25 -7.86 2.41
CA LEU A 149 28.25 -8.37 1.46
C LEU A 149 27.76 -9.62 0.73
N ALA A 150 27.07 -10.54 1.40
CA ALA A 150 26.53 -11.74 0.79
C ALA A 150 25.46 -11.42 -0.26
N LYS A 151 24.65 -10.38 -0.04
CA LYS A 151 23.72 -9.86 -1.06
C LYS A 151 24.46 -9.28 -2.26
N LEU A 152 25.49 -8.46 -2.01
CA LEU A 152 26.30 -7.84 -3.08
C LEU A 152 27.11 -8.87 -3.88
N ASN A 153 27.58 -9.93 -3.23
CA ASN A 153 28.37 -11.00 -3.84
C ASN A 153 27.51 -12.14 -4.39
N LYS A 154 26.17 -12.05 -4.30
CA LYS A 154 25.29 -13.06 -4.89
C LYS A 154 25.53 -13.02 -6.41
N PRO A 155 25.95 -14.13 -7.04
CA PRO A 155 26.19 -14.13 -8.47
C PRO A 155 24.89 -13.72 -9.18
N PRO A 156 24.99 -12.93 -10.27
CA PRO A 156 23.81 -12.51 -11.03
C PRO A 156 23.01 -13.73 -11.45
N ILE A 157 21.68 -13.60 -11.42
CA ILE A 157 20.79 -14.67 -11.84
C ILE A 157 21.08 -14.96 -13.30
N LYS A 158 21.36 -16.23 -13.61
CA LYS A 158 21.49 -16.70 -14.98
C LYS A 158 20.35 -17.65 -15.26
N LEU A 159 19.50 -17.29 -16.22
CA LEU A 159 18.32 -18.10 -16.56
C LEU A 159 18.71 -19.45 -17.20
N THR A 160 19.93 -19.54 -17.73
CA THR A 160 20.46 -20.78 -18.31
C THR A 160 20.47 -21.92 -17.28
N GLY A 161 19.57 -22.88 -17.46
CA GLY A 161 19.46 -24.08 -16.61
C GLY A 161 18.39 -24.01 -15.51
N LEU A 162 17.62 -22.92 -15.42
CA LEU A 162 16.44 -22.83 -14.55
C LEU A 162 15.17 -23.32 -15.29
N ALA A 163 14.25 -23.94 -14.57
CA ALA A 163 12.91 -24.26 -15.07
C ALA A 163 11.87 -23.28 -14.51
N GLY A 164 10.60 -23.42 -14.96
CA GLY A 164 9.53 -22.47 -14.65
C GLY A 164 9.42 -22.09 -13.17
N PRO A 165 9.30 -23.06 -12.24
CA PRO A 165 9.22 -22.79 -10.80
C PRO A 165 10.40 -21.97 -10.24
N GLU A 166 11.61 -22.30 -10.66
CA GLU A 166 12.83 -21.65 -10.19
C GLU A 166 12.96 -20.22 -10.73
N VAL A 167 12.53 -19.96 -11.98
CA VAL A 167 12.54 -18.62 -12.57
C VAL A 167 11.61 -17.67 -11.82
N ILE A 168 10.43 -18.12 -11.39
CA ILE A 168 9.49 -17.30 -10.60
C ILE A 168 10.06 -17.00 -9.23
N ALA A 169 10.66 -18.01 -8.59
CA ALA A 169 11.25 -17.86 -7.27
C ALA A 169 12.37 -16.80 -7.33
N ALA A 170 13.22 -16.88 -8.35
CA ALA A 170 14.22 -15.86 -8.66
C ALA A 170 13.56 -14.48 -8.91
N GLY A 171 12.49 -14.41 -9.71
CA GLY A 171 11.75 -13.17 -9.95
C GLY A 171 11.16 -12.53 -8.69
N ARG A 172 10.66 -13.35 -7.76
CA ARG A 172 10.18 -12.88 -6.45
C ARG A 172 11.33 -12.32 -5.62
N GLU A 173 12.50 -12.95 -5.63
CA GLU A 173 13.69 -12.40 -4.98
C GLU A 173 14.09 -11.05 -5.59
N VAL A 174 14.06 -10.91 -6.92
CA VAL A 174 14.33 -9.62 -7.59
C VAL A 174 13.33 -8.56 -7.13
N PHE A 175 12.04 -8.90 -7.03
CA PHE A 175 10.99 -7.99 -6.53
C PHE A 175 11.25 -7.53 -5.07
N GLU A 176 11.71 -8.44 -4.20
CA GLU A 176 12.05 -8.14 -2.81
C GLU A 176 13.33 -7.33 -2.65
N ASN A 177 14.38 -7.69 -3.39
CA ASN A 177 15.69 -7.06 -3.32
C ASN A 177 15.62 -5.61 -3.82
N ASN A 178 14.87 -5.38 -4.89
CA ASN A 178 14.62 -4.05 -5.46
C ASN A 178 13.53 -3.25 -4.72
N LYS A 179 13.07 -3.75 -3.57
CA LYS A 179 12.14 -3.05 -2.66
C LYS A 179 10.80 -2.68 -3.31
N CYS A 180 10.34 -3.46 -4.28
CA CYS A 180 9.06 -3.23 -4.94
C CYS A 180 7.88 -3.29 -3.95
N PHE A 181 7.97 -4.14 -2.92
CA PHE A 181 7.01 -4.22 -1.79
C PHE A 181 6.85 -2.94 -0.96
N ASN A 182 7.79 -1.99 -1.06
CA ASN A 182 7.67 -0.70 -0.37
C ASN A 182 6.62 0.20 -1.03
N CYS A 183 6.21 -0.09 -2.26
CA CYS A 183 5.20 0.70 -2.99
C CYS A 183 4.04 -0.16 -3.49
N HIS A 184 4.31 -1.36 -3.96
CA HIS A 184 3.31 -2.26 -4.53
C HIS A 184 2.92 -3.34 -3.54
N LYS A 185 1.61 -3.55 -3.41
CA LYS A 185 1.08 -4.78 -2.83
C LYS A 185 0.99 -5.87 -3.88
N VAL A 186 1.16 -7.10 -3.43
CA VAL A 186 0.82 -8.32 -4.16
C VAL A 186 -0.23 -9.04 -3.32
N PHE A 187 -1.50 -8.86 -3.69
CA PHE A 187 -2.62 -9.30 -2.87
C PHE A 187 -2.52 -8.71 -1.45
N TRP A 188 -2.28 -9.54 -0.43
CA TRP A 188 -2.11 -9.12 0.97
C TRP A 188 -0.66 -8.75 1.33
N GLU A 189 0.34 -9.09 0.52
CA GLU A 189 1.75 -8.84 0.82
C GLU A 189 2.17 -7.42 0.42
N GLY A 190 2.99 -6.78 1.25
CA GLY A 190 3.49 -5.42 1.02
C GLY A 190 3.07 -4.42 2.09
N ASN A 191 3.78 -3.29 2.14
CA ASN A 191 3.72 -2.38 3.29
C ASN A 191 3.10 -1.01 2.97
N SER A 192 2.73 -0.76 1.72
CA SER A 192 2.25 0.56 1.28
C SER A 192 1.23 0.46 0.15
N ASP A 193 0.39 1.49 0.05
CA ASP A 193 -0.59 1.70 -1.03
C ASP A 193 -0.12 2.82 -1.98
N ARG A 194 1.21 2.97 -2.14
CA ARG A 194 1.81 4.06 -2.93
C ARG A 194 1.75 3.80 -4.43
N GLY A 195 1.83 2.53 -4.82
CA GLY A 195 1.56 2.01 -6.16
C GLY A 195 0.33 1.10 -6.17
N PRO A 196 -0.13 0.67 -7.35
CA PRO A 196 -1.26 -0.25 -7.48
C PRO A 196 -0.96 -1.60 -6.82
N ASN A 197 -2.00 -2.25 -6.31
CA ASN A 197 -1.93 -3.65 -5.90
C ASN A 197 -1.89 -4.53 -7.15
N LEU A 198 -0.73 -5.11 -7.41
CA LEU A 198 -0.45 -5.87 -8.63
C LEU A 198 -1.24 -7.19 -8.70
N GLY A 199 -1.63 -7.74 -7.55
CA GLY A 199 -2.46 -8.94 -7.47
C GLY A 199 -3.90 -8.66 -7.88
N THR A 200 -4.56 -7.69 -7.25
CA THR A 200 -5.97 -7.35 -7.58
C THR A 200 -6.12 -6.63 -8.91
N LYS A 201 -5.11 -5.88 -9.35
CA LYS A 201 -5.03 -5.35 -10.73
C LYS A 201 -4.86 -6.47 -11.76
N GLN A 202 -4.42 -7.65 -11.30
CA GLN A 202 -4.05 -8.78 -12.14
C GLN A 202 -3.04 -8.39 -13.21
N ILE A 203 -1.90 -7.81 -12.80
CA ILE A 203 -0.86 -7.36 -13.74
C ILE A 203 -0.40 -8.50 -14.66
N GLY A 204 -0.54 -9.76 -14.22
CA GLY A 204 -0.21 -10.92 -15.02
C GLY A 204 -1.11 -11.17 -16.23
N LEU A 205 -2.24 -10.45 -16.39
CA LEU A 205 -3.03 -10.49 -17.63
C LEU A 205 -2.33 -9.75 -18.79
N TYR A 206 -1.48 -8.78 -18.48
CA TYR A 206 -0.83 -7.94 -19.48
C TYR A 206 0.33 -8.66 -20.19
N SER A 207 0.77 -8.16 -21.35
CA SER A 207 1.91 -8.72 -22.06
C SER A 207 3.21 -8.50 -21.28
N GLU A 208 4.20 -9.37 -21.51
CA GLU A 208 5.53 -9.22 -20.92
C GLU A 208 6.17 -7.87 -21.28
N ASP A 209 6.02 -7.45 -22.55
CA ASP A 209 6.50 -6.14 -23.01
C ASP A 209 5.85 -4.98 -22.26
N TYR A 210 4.53 -5.05 -22.00
CA TYR A 210 3.84 -4.03 -21.22
C TYR A 210 4.40 -3.97 -19.79
N ILE A 211 4.56 -5.11 -19.14
CA ILE A 211 5.09 -5.17 -17.76
C ILE A 211 6.53 -4.63 -17.73
N LYS A 212 7.37 -5.05 -18.68
CA LYS A 212 8.76 -4.56 -18.81
C LYS A 212 8.80 -3.05 -19.05
N GLU A 213 7.95 -2.53 -19.94
CA GLU A 213 7.83 -1.09 -20.19
C GLU A 213 7.37 -0.32 -18.95
N GLN A 214 6.44 -0.85 -18.16
CA GLN A 214 6.01 -0.25 -16.90
C GLN A 214 7.15 -0.16 -15.87
N ILE A 215 8.14 -1.06 -15.93
CA ILE A 215 9.30 -1.05 -15.03
C ILE A 215 10.38 -0.08 -15.54
N LEU A 216 10.68 -0.12 -16.84
CA LEU A 216 11.74 0.68 -17.47
C LEU A 216 11.32 2.14 -17.70
N GLU A 217 10.07 2.36 -18.09
CA GLU A 217 9.49 3.66 -18.43
C GLU A 217 8.23 3.97 -17.60
N PRO A 218 8.28 3.94 -16.25
CA PRO A 218 7.10 4.00 -15.38
C PRO A 218 6.30 5.30 -15.45
N ARG A 219 6.80 6.31 -16.16
CA ARG A 219 6.18 7.63 -16.32
C ARG A 219 5.45 7.80 -17.67
N LYS A 220 5.53 6.80 -18.55
CA LYS A 220 4.99 6.85 -19.90
C LYS A 220 3.48 6.62 -19.92
N ILE A 221 3.04 5.54 -19.28
CA ILE A 221 1.63 5.17 -19.15
C ILE A 221 1.37 4.93 -17.68
N GLN A 222 0.58 5.80 -17.05
CA GLN A 222 0.32 5.71 -15.63
C GLN A 222 -0.84 4.77 -15.33
N ALA A 223 -0.74 4.02 -14.22
CA ALA A 223 -1.84 3.19 -13.75
C ALA A 223 -3.05 4.07 -13.39
N PRO A 224 -4.28 3.70 -13.79
CA PRO A 224 -5.48 4.49 -13.50
C PRO A 224 -5.62 4.81 -12.02
N GLY A 225 -5.85 6.09 -11.69
CA GLY A 225 -5.97 6.58 -10.32
C GLY A 225 -4.65 6.98 -9.67
N PHE A 226 -3.52 6.88 -10.38
CA PHE A 226 -2.19 7.30 -9.91
C PHE A 226 -1.65 8.54 -10.65
N ASP A 227 -2.54 9.32 -11.25
CA ASP A 227 -2.24 10.47 -12.11
C ASP A 227 -1.80 11.74 -11.35
N ASP A 228 -1.93 11.76 -10.02
CA ASP A 228 -1.54 12.93 -9.25
C ASP A 228 -0.02 13.16 -9.25
N PRO A 229 0.45 14.41 -9.06
CA PRO A 229 1.86 14.73 -9.14
C PRO A 229 2.77 13.96 -8.18
N LYS A 230 2.24 13.48 -7.04
CA LYS A 230 3.02 12.71 -6.06
C LYS A 230 3.20 11.27 -6.53
N SER A 231 2.17 10.64 -7.08
CA SER A 231 2.26 9.27 -7.61
C SER A 231 2.98 9.20 -8.95
N TYR A 232 2.83 10.19 -9.82
CA TYR A 232 3.51 10.24 -11.12
C TYR A 232 5.04 10.10 -11.03
N LYS A 233 5.64 10.61 -9.94
CA LYS A 233 7.09 10.55 -9.70
C LYS A 233 7.48 9.49 -8.65
N ALA A 234 6.53 8.69 -8.18
CA ALA A 234 6.77 7.76 -7.07
C ALA A 234 7.59 6.54 -7.49
N MET A 235 7.33 6.00 -8.69
CA MET A 235 8.08 4.85 -9.19
C MET A 235 9.44 5.31 -9.74
N PRO A 236 10.55 4.74 -9.25
CA PRO A 236 11.89 5.10 -9.72
C PRO A 236 12.14 4.73 -11.18
N THR A 237 13.03 5.48 -11.83
CA THR A 237 13.39 5.31 -13.26
C THR A 237 14.77 4.69 -13.47
N TYR A 238 15.42 4.20 -12.40
CA TYR A 238 16.78 3.65 -12.45
C TYR A 238 16.80 2.12 -12.60
N TYR A 239 15.64 1.44 -12.61
CA TYR A 239 15.59 -0.03 -12.65
C TYR A 239 16.16 -0.62 -13.94
N GLY A 240 16.20 0.14 -15.04
CA GLY A 240 16.88 -0.30 -16.26
C GLY A 240 18.40 -0.34 -16.16
N ASP A 241 18.97 0.36 -15.18
CA ASP A 241 20.41 0.34 -14.89
C ASP A 241 20.74 -0.66 -13.75
N ASP A 242 19.81 -0.86 -12.82
CA ASP A 242 20.01 -1.66 -11.60
C ASP A 242 19.60 -3.14 -11.72
N ILE A 243 18.75 -3.50 -12.68
CA ILE A 243 18.26 -4.87 -12.87
C ILE A 243 18.80 -5.38 -14.22
N ASP A 244 19.53 -6.49 -14.20
CA ASP A 244 20.05 -7.09 -15.43
C ASP A 244 18.94 -7.76 -16.27
N ASP A 245 19.23 -8.09 -17.53
CA ASP A 245 18.22 -8.64 -18.45
C ASP A 245 17.63 -9.98 -17.99
N ASP A 246 18.44 -10.87 -17.40
CA ASP A 246 18.00 -12.18 -16.92
C ASP A 246 17.14 -12.01 -15.65
N GLU A 247 17.55 -11.12 -14.74
CA GLU A 247 16.76 -10.72 -13.57
C GLU A 247 15.43 -10.04 -13.96
N MET A 248 15.45 -9.20 -15.00
CA MET A 248 14.25 -8.54 -15.51
C MET A 248 13.27 -9.56 -16.08
N THR A 249 13.76 -10.54 -16.85
CA THR A 249 12.91 -11.61 -17.36
C THR A 249 12.36 -12.48 -16.23
N ALA A 250 13.16 -12.81 -15.21
CA ALA A 250 12.66 -13.51 -14.02
C ALA A 250 11.58 -12.71 -13.29
N LEU A 251 11.80 -11.40 -13.09
CA LEU A 251 10.86 -10.48 -12.46
C LEU A 251 9.53 -10.42 -13.23
N VAL A 252 9.58 -10.29 -14.56
CA VAL A 252 8.39 -10.30 -15.41
C VAL A 252 7.66 -11.64 -15.30
N ALA A 253 8.38 -12.77 -15.34
CA ALA A 253 7.78 -14.09 -15.14
C ALA A 253 7.07 -14.22 -13.79
N TYR A 254 7.65 -13.69 -12.71
CA TYR A 254 6.98 -13.62 -11.41
C TYR A 254 5.70 -12.77 -11.46
N LEU A 255 5.76 -11.58 -12.06
CA LEU A 255 4.59 -10.70 -12.20
C LEU A 255 3.50 -11.32 -13.09
N LYS A 256 3.85 -12.16 -14.06
CA LYS A 256 2.89 -12.90 -14.88
C LYS A 256 2.03 -13.88 -14.08
N THR A 257 2.50 -14.32 -12.91
CA THR A 257 1.70 -15.16 -12.00
C THR A 257 0.66 -14.38 -11.20
N MET A 258 0.70 -13.04 -11.23
CA MET A 258 -0.23 -12.17 -10.50
C MET A 258 -1.57 -12.08 -11.23
N ARG A 259 -2.40 -13.10 -11.06
CA ARG A 259 -3.74 -13.21 -11.65
C ARG A 259 -4.73 -13.69 -10.61
N ASP A 260 -5.98 -13.29 -10.76
CA ASP A 260 -7.10 -13.69 -9.91
C ASP A 260 -8.23 -14.25 -10.80
N PRO A 261 -8.44 -15.57 -10.84
CA PRO A 261 -9.46 -16.18 -11.69
C PRO A 261 -10.86 -16.06 -11.08
N THR A 262 -10.97 -15.52 -9.85
CA THR A 262 -12.20 -15.48 -9.08
C THR A 262 -12.88 -14.11 -9.07
N HIS A 263 -12.14 -13.05 -9.38
CA HIS A 263 -12.63 -11.69 -9.29
C HIS A 263 -12.29 -10.86 -10.52
N MET A 264 -13.13 -9.87 -10.84
CA MET A 264 -12.83 -8.89 -11.87
C MET A 264 -11.62 -8.01 -11.46
N PRO A 265 -10.69 -7.67 -12.38
CA PRO A 265 -9.58 -6.78 -12.07
C PRO A 265 -10.00 -5.44 -11.46
N VAL A 266 -9.16 -4.95 -10.57
CA VAL A 266 -9.39 -3.75 -9.75
C VAL A 266 -8.35 -2.69 -10.08
N GLU A 267 -8.82 -1.46 -10.31
CA GLU A 267 -8.01 -0.27 -10.56
C GLU A 267 -8.17 0.75 -9.44
N GLY A 268 -7.34 1.79 -9.47
CA GLY A 268 -7.41 2.90 -8.55
C GLY A 268 -6.60 2.72 -7.26
N LYS A 269 -6.60 3.78 -6.46
CA LYS A 269 -5.91 3.84 -5.16
C LYS A 269 -6.80 3.33 -4.06
N PHE A 270 -6.19 2.75 -3.02
CA PHE A 270 -6.91 2.33 -1.83
C PHE A 270 -7.78 3.47 -1.27
N GLY A 271 -9.08 3.19 -1.08
CA GLY A 271 -10.09 4.18 -0.69
C GLY A 271 -10.88 4.83 -1.84
N ASP A 272 -10.39 4.74 -3.09
CA ASP A 272 -11.10 5.14 -4.32
C ASP A 272 -10.81 4.14 -5.45
N GLN A 273 -11.05 2.85 -5.17
CA GLN A 273 -10.87 1.76 -6.11
C GLN A 273 -12.16 1.50 -6.91
N TRP A 274 -12.03 0.88 -8.07
CA TRP A 274 -13.16 0.39 -8.86
C TRP A 274 -12.77 -0.88 -9.61
N THR A 275 -13.78 -1.68 -9.96
CA THR A 275 -13.57 -2.87 -10.80
C THR A 275 -13.69 -2.47 -12.28
N TRP A 276 -13.16 -3.28 -13.18
CA TRP A 276 -13.40 -3.09 -14.62
C TRP A 276 -14.87 -3.14 -15.04
N TRP A 277 -15.78 -3.64 -14.19
CA TRP A 277 -17.22 -3.49 -14.41
C TRP A 277 -17.65 -2.03 -14.51
N ASP A 278 -16.96 -1.12 -13.82
CA ASP A 278 -17.28 0.31 -13.73
C ASP A 278 -16.29 1.20 -14.50
N ASP A 279 -15.37 0.60 -15.27
CA ASP A 279 -14.34 1.33 -16.01
C ASP A 279 -14.78 1.57 -17.45
N LYS A 280 -15.06 2.84 -17.77
CA LYS A 280 -15.56 3.27 -19.09
C LYS A 280 -14.60 2.92 -20.23
N ASP A 281 -13.29 3.00 -19.99
CA ASP A 281 -12.28 2.83 -21.03
C ASP A 281 -12.09 1.34 -21.30
N VAL A 282 -12.15 0.51 -20.24
CA VAL A 282 -12.19 -0.95 -20.34
C VAL A 282 -13.46 -1.42 -21.06
N ILE A 283 -14.64 -0.87 -20.73
CA ILE A 283 -15.90 -1.21 -21.39
C ILE A 283 -15.85 -0.86 -22.89
N ALA A 284 -15.31 0.31 -23.24
CA ALA A 284 -15.17 0.73 -24.63
C ALA A 284 -14.24 -0.18 -25.43
N GLU A 285 -13.12 -0.62 -24.85
CA GLU A 285 -12.24 -1.61 -25.49
C GLU A 285 -12.90 -3.00 -25.54
N GLY A 286 -13.61 -3.38 -24.48
CA GLY A 286 -14.41 -4.60 -24.40
C GLY A 286 -15.46 -4.71 -25.49
N GLN A 287 -16.10 -3.60 -25.87
CA GLN A 287 -17.00 -3.54 -27.01
C GLN A 287 -16.28 -3.93 -28.32
N GLN A 288 -15.08 -3.40 -28.54
CA GLN A 288 -14.30 -3.74 -29.74
C GLN A 288 -13.95 -5.22 -29.78
N VAL A 289 -13.59 -5.82 -28.64
CA VAL A 289 -13.33 -7.26 -28.55
C VAL A 289 -14.62 -8.06 -28.83
N PHE A 290 -15.71 -7.71 -28.17
CA PHE A 290 -16.99 -8.41 -28.27
C PHE A 290 -17.55 -8.39 -29.71
N GLU A 291 -17.39 -7.27 -30.42
CA GLU A 291 -17.83 -7.11 -31.81
C GLU A 291 -16.84 -7.63 -32.86
N GLY A 292 -15.67 -8.14 -32.44
CA GLY A 292 -14.62 -8.64 -33.33
C GLY A 292 -13.91 -7.55 -34.14
N LEU A 293 -13.71 -6.39 -33.55
CA LEU A 293 -13.04 -5.23 -34.13
C LEU A 293 -11.63 -5.02 -33.54
N HIS A 294 -11.31 -5.65 -32.41
CA HIS A 294 -10.04 -5.44 -31.73
C HIS A 294 -8.91 -6.25 -32.40
N PRO A 295 -7.78 -5.64 -32.80
CA PRO A 295 -6.75 -6.30 -33.61
C PRO A 295 -6.01 -7.42 -32.88
N ALA A 296 -5.90 -7.34 -31.54
CA ALA A 296 -5.26 -8.38 -30.74
C ALA A 296 -6.12 -9.65 -30.56
N THR A 297 -7.36 -9.63 -31.03
CA THR A 297 -8.29 -10.75 -30.94
C THR A 297 -8.92 -11.05 -32.30
N ASP A 298 -8.12 -10.95 -33.37
CA ASP A 298 -8.58 -11.31 -34.72
C ASP A 298 -9.11 -12.76 -34.73
N GLY A 299 -10.31 -12.96 -35.27
CA GLY A 299 -11.05 -14.21 -35.22
C GLY A 299 -11.96 -14.42 -34.00
N LEU A 300 -11.90 -13.58 -32.97
CA LEU A 300 -12.89 -13.57 -31.88
C LEU A 300 -14.04 -12.63 -32.23
N ASN A 301 -15.28 -13.11 -32.22
CA ASN A 301 -16.45 -12.25 -32.40
C ASN A 301 -17.66 -12.81 -31.64
N CYS A 302 -17.87 -12.33 -30.42
CA CYS A 302 -18.98 -12.75 -29.56
C CYS A 302 -20.34 -12.31 -30.12
N ALA A 303 -20.38 -11.15 -30.79
CA ALA A 303 -21.60 -10.56 -31.33
C ALA A 303 -22.23 -11.37 -32.48
N VAL A 304 -21.47 -12.22 -33.16
CA VAL A 304 -22.03 -13.15 -34.18
C VAL A 304 -23.08 -14.09 -33.57
N CYS A 305 -22.92 -14.46 -32.30
CA CYS A 305 -23.85 -15.32 -31.57
C CYS A 305 -24.82 -14.50 -30.70
N HIS A 306 -24.29 -13.52 -29.98
CA HIS A 306 -25.00 -12.81 -28.91
C HIS A 306 -25.59 -11.46 -29.33
N GLY A 307 -25.33 -11.01 -30.57
CA GLY A 307 -25.80 -9.74 -31.11
C GLY A 307 -25.03 -8.53 -30.59
N LYS A 308 -24.87 -7.49 -31.41
CA LYS A 308 -24.21 -6.24 -31.01
C LYS A 308 -25.00 -5.44 -29.98
N ASP A 309 -26.30 -5.64 -29.95
CA ASP A 309 -27.28 -5.07 -29.03
C ASP A 309 -27.65 -6.05 -27.90
N GLY A 310 -26.93 -7.17 -27.78
CA GLY A 310 -27.20 -8.23 -26.81
C GLY A 310 -28.38 -9.12 -27.18
N ILE A 311 -28.97 -8.95 -28.38
CA ILE A 311 -30.03 -9.82 -28.90
C ILE A 311 -29.39 -11.09 -29.48
N PRO A 312 -29.69 -12.28 -28.95
CA PRO A 312 -29.17 -13.53 -29.51
C PRO A 312 -29.49 -13.69 -31.00
N MET A 313 -28.44 -13.90 -31.79
CA MET A 313 -28.51 -14.14 -33.23
C MET A 313 -28.55 -15.65 -33.55
N MET A 314 -28.30 -16.51 -32.55
CA MET A 314 -28.34 -17.96 -32.68
C MET A 314 -29.16 -18.61 -31.57
N THR A 315 -29.87 -19.68 -31.92
CA THR A 315 -30.65 -20.47 -30.96
C THR A 315 -29.76 -21.03 -29.86
N GLY A 316 -30.12 -20.75 -28.61
CA GLY A 316 -29.39 -21.21 -27.43
C GLY A 316 -28.23 -20.31 -26.99
N ALA A 317 -27.94 -19.22 -27.72
CA ALA A 317 -27.06 -18.17 -27.19
C ALA A 317 -27.76 -17.42 -26.05
N LEU A 318 -26.99 -17.08 -25.01
CA LEU A 318 -27.48 -16.37 -23.84
C LEU A 318 -27.89 -14.93 -24.20
N ASP A 319 -29.11 -14.54 -23.82
CA ASP A 319 -29.59 -13.16 -23.96
C ASP A 319 -29.06 -12.32 -22.78
N PHE A 320 -28.03 -11.52 -22.99
CA PHE A 320 -27.41 -10.74 -21.92
C PHE A 320 -28.29 -9.61 -21.40
N ARG A 321 -29.40 -9.27 -22.06
CA ARG A 321 -30.33 -8.21 -21.64
C ARG A 321 -31.33 -8.70 -20.59
N ASN A 322 -31.61 -10.01 -20.57
CA ASN A 322 -32.46 -10.60 -19.55
C ASN A 322 -31.63 -10.90 -18.30
N GLU A 323 -31.66 -9.95 -17.35
CA GLU A 323 -30.97 -10.06 -16.06
C GLU A 323 -31.35 -11.31 -15.24
N ASN A 324 -32.50 -11.93 -15.55
CA ASN A 324 -33.03 -13.11 -14.85
C ASN A 324 -32.76 -14.42 -15.60
N ASN A 325 -31.91 -14.41 -16.63
CA ASN A 325 -31.52 -15.65 -17.30
C ASN A 325 -30.82 -16.61 -16.34
N SER A 326 -31.15 -17.89 -16.46
CA SER A 326 -30.48 -18.96 -15.73
C SER A 326 -29.17 -19.34 -16.39
N ASP A 327 -28.25 -19.87 -15.59
CA ASP A 327 -27.03 -20.47 -16.09
C ASP A 327 -27.30 -21.77 -16.87
N THR A 328 -26.34 -22.17 -17.70
CA THR A 328 -26.40 -23.44 -18.42
C THR A 328 -26.30 -24.62 -17.46
N ASN A 329 -27.09 -25.66 -17.71
CA ASN A 329 -27.00 -26.94 -17.02
C ASN A 329 -26.17 -27.97 -17.81
N LYS A 330 -25.50 -27.56 -18.89
CA LYS A 330 -24.70 -28.44 -19.76
C LYS A 330 -23.29 -28.71 -19.21
N ILE A 331 -22.88 -28.00 -18.16
CA ILE A 331 -21.58 -28.15 -17.51
C ILE A 331 -21.82 -28.82 -16.15
N GLU A 332 -21.52 -30.11 -16.07
CA GLU A 332 -21.74 -30.90 -14.86
C GLU A 332 -20.86 -30.40 -13.71
N GLY A 333 -21.46 -30.20 -12.53
CA GLY A 333 -20.75 -29.78 -11.31
C GLY A 333 -20.32 -28.30 -11.24
N ASP A 334 -20.43 -27.54 -12.33
CA ASP A 334 -20.15 -26.10 -12.39
C ASP A 334 -21.38 -25.39 -12.94
N HIS A 335 -22.37 -25.14 -12.07
CA HIS A 335 -23.64 -24.47 -12.36
C HIS A 335 -24.06 -23.58 -11.18
N THR A 336 -24.84 -22.52 -11.43
CA THR A 336 -25.49 -21.73 -10.38
C THR A 336 -26.99 -21.56 -10.59
N ASP A 337 -27.76 -21.62 -9.50
CA ASP A 337 -29.19 -21.27 -9.49
C ASP A 337 -29.43 -19.75 -9.50
N LYS A 338 -28.38 -18.94 -9.40
CA LYS A 338 -28.49 -17.48 -9.39
C LYS A 338 -28.84 -16.95 -10.79
N PRO A 339 -29.68 -15.91 -10.87
CA PRO A 339 -29.93 -15.21 -12.13
C PRO A 339 -28.67 -14.46 -12.60
N LEU A 340 -28.59 -14.19 -13.91
CA LEU A 340 -27.47 -13.51 -14.57
C LEU A 340 -26.92 -12.28 -13.82
N LYS A 341 -27.80 -11.41 -13.30
CA LYS A 341 -27.39 -10.22 -12.53
C LYS A 341 -26.58 -10.52 -11.27
N ASP A 342 -26.80 -11.68 -10.68
CA ASP A 342 -26.22 -12.14 -9.41
C ASP A 342 -25.13 -13.20 -9.63
N TRP A 343 -24.74 -13.45 -10.88
CA TRP A 343 -23.61 -14.32 -11.19
C TRP A 343 -22.33 -13.75 -10.57
N PRO A 344 -21.53 -14.59 -9.90
CA PRO A 344 -20.21 -14.19 -9.45
C PRO A 344 -19.27 -13.98 -10.66
N ASP A 345 -18.21 -13.18 -10.46
CA ASP A 345 -17.34 -12.75 -11.56
C ASP A 345 -16.62 -13.93 -12.22
N ASP A 346 -16.19 -14.90 -11.42
CA ASP A 346 -15.54 -16.14 -11.85
C ASP A 346 -16.41 -17.00 -12.79
N LEU A 347 -17.73 -16.95 -12.61
CA LEU A 347 -18.68 -17.69 -13.45
C LEU A 347 -18.77 -17.08 -14.85
N TRP A 348 -18.90 -15.75 -14.96
CA TRP A 348 -18.85 -15.04 -16.24
C TRP A 348 -17.62 -15.48 -17.04
N TYR A 349 -16.48 -15.44 -16.35
CA TYR A 349 -15.19 -15.77 -16.91
C TYR A 349 -15.07 -17.22 -17.36
N ARG A 350 -15.54 -18.17 -16.53
CA ARG A 350 -15.51 -19.59 -16.91
C ARG A 350 -16.40 -19.93 -18.09
N ARG A 351 -17.55 -19.27 -18.25
CA ARG A 351 -18.45 -19.53 -19.40
C ARG A 351 -17.81 -19.13 -20.74
N VAL A 352 -16.97 -18.10 -20.73
CA VAL A 352 -16.23 -17.67 -21.91
C VAL A 352 -14.97 -18.49 -22.11
N THR A 353 -14.18 -18.68 -21.05
CA THR A 353 -12.88 -19.32 -21.14
C THR A 353 -12.97 -20.82 -21.38
N ARG A 354 -13.92 -21.52 -20.75
CA ARG A 354 -14.12 -22.98 -20.85
C ARG A 354 -15.13 -23.38 -21.93
N GLY A 355 -15.88 -22.43 -22.45
CA GLY A 355 -16.95 -22.68 -23.41
C GLY A 355 -18.13 -23.45 -22.81
N VAL A 356 -19.11 -23.79 -23.65
CA VAL A 356 -20.29 -24.57 -23.23
C VAL A 356 -20.39 -25.83 -24.07
N PRO A 357 -20.30 -27.04 -23.47
CA PRO A 357 -20.36 -28.31 -24.19
C PRO A 357 -21.59 -28.43 -25.08
N ASN A 358 -21.42 -29.04 -26.25
CA ASN A 358 -22.49 -29.25 -27.24
C ASN A 358 -23.20 -27.93 -27.65
N THR A 359 -22.43 -26.84 -27.77
CA THR A 359 -22.87 -25.57 -28.34
C THR A 359 -21.77 -24.95 -29.19
N PRO A 360 -22.08 -23.93 -30.01
CA PRO A 360 -21.06 -23.12 -30.70
C PRO A 360 -20.16 -22.29 -29.78
N MET A 361 -20.42 -22.21 -28.47
CA MET A 361 -19.59 -21.45 -27.52
C MET A 361 -18.29 -22.20 -27.21
N ALA A 362 -17.24 -21.88 -27.96
CA ALA A 362 -15.92 -22.51 -27.85
C ALA A 362 -15.19 -22.12 -26.54
N PRO A 363 -14.19 -22.91 -26.10
CA PRO A 363 -13.33 -22.58 -24.97
C PRO A 363 -12.31 -21.48 -25.34
N TRP A 364 -12.76 -20.23 -25.37
CA TRP A 364 -11.95 -19.11 -25.88
C TRP A 364 -10.68 -18.85 -25.07
N GLY A 365 -10.63 -19.28 -23.81
CA GLY A 365 -9.46 -19.14 -22.94
C GLY A 365 -8.25 -19.94 -23.39
N MET A 366 -8.41 -20.93 -24.28
CA MET A 366 -7.30 -21.66 -24.88
C MET A 366 -6.75 -21.00 -26.16
N ILE A 367 -7.44 -19.98 -26.67
CA ILE A 367 -7.19 -19.41 -28.00
C ILE A 367 -6.78 -17.94 -27.89
N PHE A 368 -7.43 -17.18 -27.01
CA PHE A 368 -7.25 -15.74 -26.87
C PHE A 368 -6.69 -15.37 -25.49
N ASN A 369 -5.93 -14.28 -25.43
CA ASN A 369 -5.43 -13.77 -24.17
C ASN A 369 -6.60 -13.36 -23.26
N HIS A 370 -6.57 -13.90 -22.06
CA HIS A 370 -7.56 -13.75 -21.01
C HIS A 370 -7.81 -12.28 -20.63
N LEU A 371 -6.83 -11.40 -20.82
CA LEU A 371 -6.98 -9.95 -20.72
C LEU A 371 -8.21 -9.45 -21.49
N TYR A 372 -8.31 -9.82 -22.76
CA TYR A 372 -9.38 -9.34 -23.64
C TYR A 372 -10.72 -10.02 -23.37
N LEU A 373 -10.71 -11.27 -22.88
CA LEU A 373 -11.93 -11.98 -22.50
C LEU A 373 -12.61 -11.29 -21.31
N TRP A 374 -11.84 -10.90 -20.28
CA TRP A 374 -12.35 -10.08 -19.19
C TRP A 374 -12.94 -8.75 -19.67
N LYS A 375 -12.31 -8.06 -20.63
CA LYS A 375 -12.85 -6.82 -21.21
C LYS A 375 -14.16 -7.07 -21.96
N ALA A 376 -14.23 -8.13 -22.77
CA ALA A 376 -15.45 -8.50 -23.49
C ALA A 376 -16.60 -8.82 -22.53
N GLU A 377 -16.33 -9.47 -21.40
CA GLU A 377 -17.31 -9.73 -20.35
C GLU A 377 -17.76 -8.46 -19.64
N ALA A 378 -16.81 -7.57 -19.31
CA ALA A 378 -17.12 -6.26 -18.73
C ALA A 378 -18.12 -5.49 -19.61
N TYR A 379 -17.92 -5.53 -20.94
CA TYR A 379 -18.88 -4.99 -21.90
C TYR A 379 -20.19 -5.77 -21.95
N ALA A 380 -20.16 -7.10 -22.06
CA ALA A 380 -21.36 -7.93 -22.15
C ALA A 380 -22.32 -7.75 -20.97
N ARG A 381 -21.79 -7.52 -19.75
CA ARG A 381 -22.61 -7.24 -18.56
C ARG A 381 -23.43 -5.95 -18.69
N THR A 382 -22.97 -4.99 -19.48
CA THR A 382 -23.67 -3.71 -19.66
C THR A 382 -25.03 -3.85 -20.35
N PHE A 383 -25.31 -4.97 -21.04
CA PHE A 383 -26.60 -5.20 -21.69
C PHE A 383 -27.78 -5.29 -20.70
N HIS A 384 -27.54 -5.75 -19.46
CA HIS A 384 -28.55 -5.74 -18.38
C HIS A 384 -28.18 -4.83 -17.21
N ASP A 385 -26.91 -4.45 -17.06
CA ASP A 385 -26.44 -3.51 -16.03
C ASP A 385 -25.63 -2.36 -16.65
N PRO A 386 -26.28 -1.41 -17.38
CA PRO A 386 -25.59 -0.33 -18.09
C PRO A 386 -24.93 0.66 -17.13
N LEU A 387 -23.70 1.09 -17.44
CA LEU A 387 -22.89 1.98 -16.60
C LEU A 387 -23.62 3.29 -16.25
N GLU A 388 -24.33 3.86 -17.22
CA GLU A 388 -25.01 5.17 -17.16
C GLU A 388 -26.25 5.14 -16.27
N LYS A 389 -26.76 3.94 -15.97
CA LYS A 389 -27.90 3.74 -15.06
C LYS A 389 -27.46 3.45 -13.64
N ARG A 390 -26.15 3.23 -13.39
CA ARG A 390 -25.65 2.94 -12.05
C ARG A 390 -25.60 4.20 -11.20
N THR A 391 -26.09 4.08 -9.97
CA THR A 391 -26.05 5.15 -8.97
C THR A 391 -24.80 5.10 -8.10
N ALA A 392 -24.07 3.99 -8.12
CA ALA A 392 -22.81 3.78 -7.41
C ALA A 392 -21.92 2.75 -8.13
N LYS A 393 -20.61 2.82 -7.90
CA LYS A 393 -19.63 1.80 -8.32
C LYS A 393 -19.96 0.46 -7.65
N ARG A 394 -19.70 -0.66 -8.32
CA ARG A 394 -19.82 -1.98 -7.70
C ARG A 394 -18.80 -2.12 -6.56
N PRO A 395 -19.13 -2.89 -5.50
CA PRO A 395 -18.19 -3.18 -4.44
C PRO A 395 -16.93 -3.82 -5.00
N VAL A 396 -15.78 -3.33 -4.54
CA VAL A 396 -14.49 -3.94 -4.85
C VAL A 396 -14.43 -5.29 -4.14
N PRO A 397 -14.07 -6.38 -4.85
CA PRO A 397 -13.97 -7.71 -4.25
C PRO A 397 -12.91 -7.72 -3.14
N PRO A 398 -13.10 -8.56 -2.10
CA PRO A 398 -12.07 -8.74 -1.10
C PRO A 398 -10.80 -9.31 -1.75
N ILE A 399 -9.65 -8.96 -1.18
CA ILE A 399 -8.38 -9.58 -1.58
C ILE A 399 -8.45 -11.07 -1.20
N PRO A 400 -8.19 -12.00 -2.13
CA PRO A 400 -8.18 -13.43 -1.84
C PRO A 400 -7.25 -13.78 -0.68
N THR A 401 -7.58 -14.80 0.10
CA THR A 401 -6.69 -15.31 1.16
C THR A 401 -5.61 -16.24 0.61
N LYS A 402 -4.61 -16.57 1.43
CA LYS A 402 -3.57 -17.56 1.07
C LYS A 402 -4.18 -18.90 0.69
N GLU A 403 -5.14 -19.35 1.48
CA GLU A 403 -5.82 -20.62 1.30
C GLU A 403 -6.64 -20.63 0.01
N GLU A 404 -7.29 -19.52 -0.33
CA GLU A 404 -8.02 -19.37 -1.60
C GLU A 404 -7.05 -19.45 -2.79
N ILE A 405 -5.93 -18.72 -2.77
CA ILE A 405 -4.92 -18.77 -3.84
C ILE A 405 -4.31 -20.18 -3.99
N GLU A 406 -4.00 -20.85 -2.88
CA GLU A 406 -3.51 -22.24 -2.90
C GLU A 406 -4.52 -23.18 -3.55
N SER A 407 -5.82 -22.99 -3.28
CA SER A 407 -6.90 -23.79 -3.85
C SER A 407 -7.07 -23.62 -5.36
N TRP A 408 -6.66 -22.48 -5.95
CA TRP A 408 -6.81 -22.24 -7.38
C TRP A 408 -6.03 -23.25 -8.24
N LYS A 409 -4.87 -23.70 -7.74
CA LYS A 409 -4.06 -24.73 -8.39
C LYS A 409 -4.75 -26.09 -8.35
N THR A 410 -5.30 -26.48 -7.20
CA THR A 410 -6.00 -27.77 -7.05
C THR A 410 -7.33 -27.80 -7.80
N ASN A 411 -7.96 -26.64 -7.98
CA ASN A 411 -9.26 -26.50 -8.64
C ASN A 411 -9.12 -26.23 -10.16
N GLU A 412 -7.90 -26.23 -10.70
CA GLU A 412 -7.60 -26.02 -12.12
C GLU A 412 -8.33 -24.77 -12.67
N LEU A 413 -8.32 -23.68 -11.90
CA LEU A 413 -9.02 -22.44 -12.28
C LEU A 413 -8.32 -21.69 -13.41
N PHE A 414 -7.05 -21.99 -13.66
CA PHE A 414 -6.30 -21.49 -14.80
C PHE A 414 -6.25 -22.56 -15.88
N LEU A 415 -6.62 -22.16 -17.10
CA LEU A 415 -6.62 -23.04 -18.27
C LEU A 415 -5.25 -23.11 -18.95
N ASP A 416 -4.52 -22.00 -18.88
CA ASP A 416 -3.10 -21.99 -19.11
C ASP A 416 -2.38 -22.46 -17.85
N PRO A 417 -1.24 -23.17 -17.99
CA PRO A 417 -0.34 -23.32 -16.87
C PRO A 417 -0.06 -21.91 -16.35
N LEU A 418 -0.39 -21.65 -15.08
CA LEU A 418 0.07 -20.42 -14.44
C LEU A 418 1.59 -20.31 -14.47
N LEU A 419 2.28 -21.42 -14.83
CA LEU A 419 3.69 -21.72 -14.93
C LEU A 419 3.93 -22.88 -15.91
#